data_AF-A0A832NFK0-F1
#
_entry.id   AF-A0A832NFK0-F1
#
_cell.length_a   1.000
_cell.length_b   1.000
_cell.length_c   1.000
_cell.angle_alpha   90.00
_cell.angle_beta   90.00
_cell.angle_gamma   90.00
#
_symmetry.space_group_name_H-M   'P 1'
#
loop_
_entity.id
_entity.type
_entity.pdbx_description
1 polymer ?
#
loop_
_entity_poly.entity_id
_entity_poly.type
_entity_poly.pdbx_seq_one_letter_code
_entity_poly.pdbx_strand_id
1 'polypeptide(L)'
;MRVGRAEGVLAPRRAEGGSEVRDGRLKRACQDFEALLLSRMLKEMWRYPGGSAGSGFKVLQELSIEEVSAFLCQSGGIGVWRVLYDQLRRTSPGDQG
;
A
#
# COMPACT_ATOMS: atom_id res chain seq x y z
N MET A 1 -54.63 21.80 19.73
CA MET A 1 -54.32 20.45 20.21
C MET A 1 -54.38 19.50 19.03
N ARG A 2 -53.28 18.76 18.76
CA ARG A 2 -53.08 17.71 17.72
C ARG A 2 -53.06 18.22 16.25
N VAL A 3 -52.24 17.78 15.29
CA VAL A 3 -51.22 16.73 15.08
C VAL A 3 -50.37 17.26 13.90
N GLY A 4 -49.03 17.23 13.92
CA GLY A 4 -48.23 16.14 13.37
C GLY A 4 -47.11 16.68 12.48
N ARG A 5 -45.91 16.87 13.04
CA ARG A 5 -44.69 17.20 12.30
C ARG A 5 -44.12 15.87 11.79
N ALA A 6 -44.09 15.71 10.48
CA ALA A 6 -43.43 14.57 9.83
C ALA A 6 -41.90 14.71 10.00
N GLU A 7 -41.38 14.13 11.08
CA GLU A 7 -39.94 13.95 11.26
C GLU A 7 -39.56 12.68 10.49
N GLY A 8 -39.17 12.87 9.23
CA GLY A 8 -38.46 11.84 8.47
C GLY A 8 -37.13 11.59 9.14
N VAL A 9 -37.09 10.63 10.07
CA VAL A 9 -35.85 10.05 10.59
C VAL A 9 -35.17 9.35 9.44
N LEU A 10 -34.25 10.06 8.78
CA LEU A 10 -33.34 9.50 7.80
C LEU A 10 -32.35 8.61 8.58
N ALA A 11 -32.67 7.32 8.70
CA ALA A 11 -31.74 6.34 9.22
C ALA A 11 -30.42 6.42 8.42
N PRO A 12 -29.24 6.39 9.07
CA PRO A 12 -27.98 6.40 8.34
C PRO A 12 -27.92 5.13 7.50
N ARG A 13 -27.87 5.30 6.17
CA ARG A 13 -27.58 4.19 5.25
C ARG A 13 -26.20 3.64 5.64
N ARG A 14 -26.18 2.46 6.28
CA ARG A 14 -24.95 1.70 6.48
C ARG A 14 -24.35 1.45 5.10
N ALA A 15 -23.19 2.06 4.86
CA ALA A 15 -22.44 1.93 3.62
C ALA A 15 -21.81 0.54 3.56
N GLU A 16 -22.58 -0.44 3.07
CA GLU A 16 -22.09 -1.81 2.87
C GLU A 16 -21.02 -1.90 1.76
N GLY A 17 -20.83 -0.84 0.95
CA GLY A 17 -19.72 -0.70 0.00
C GLY A 17 -18.39 -0.19 0.60
N GLY A 18 -18.31 0.01 1.92
CA GLY A 18 -17.13 0.59 2.55
C GLY A 18 -16.02 -0.40 2.92
N SER A 19 -16.31 -1.67 3.17
CA SER A 19 -15.28 -2.63 3.62
C SER A 19 -14.38 -3.10 2.48
N GLU A 20 -14.93 -3.53 1.34
CA GLU A 20 -14.14 -3.98 0.18
C GLU A 20 -13.22 -2.89 -0.36
N VAL A 21 -13.70 -1.64 -0.43
CA VAL A 21 -12.88 -0.50 -0.89
C VAL A 21 -11.77 -0.17 0.11
N ARG A 22 -11.98 -0.38 1.42
CA ARG A 22 -10.95 -0.22 2.45
C ARG A 22 -9.93 -1.35 2.40
N ASP A 23 -10.40 -2.59 2.21
CA ASP A 23 -9.56 -3.78 2.09
C ASP A 23 -8.66 -3.71 0.86
N GLY A 24 -9.21 -3.33 -0.30
CA GLY A 24 -8.44 -3.12 -1.52
C GLY A 24 -7.39 -2.01 -1.38
N ARG A 25 -7.70 -0.93 -0.64
CA ARG A 25 -6.74 0.13 -0.34
C ARG A 25 -5.64 -0.33 0.61
N LEU A 26 -5.97 -1.11 1.64
CA LEU A 26 -5.00 -1.69 2.56
C LEU A 26 -4.03 -2.62 1.81
N LYS A 27 -4.58 -3.50 0.97
CA LYS A 27 -3.78 -4.40 0.12
C LYS A 27 -2.82 -3.62 -0.77
N ARG A 28 -3.30 -2.57 -1.44
CA ARG A 28 -2.47 -1.74 -2.31
C ARG A 28 -1.37 -1.01 -1.53
N ALA A 29 -1.69 -0.43 -0.38
CA ALA A 29 -0.69 0.21 0.47
C ALA A 29 0.41 -0.75 0.94
N CYS A 30 0.07 -2.01 1.27
CA CYS A 30 1.06 -3.03 1.60
C CYS A 30 1.97 -3.38 0.41
N GLN A 31 1.42 -3.45 -0.81
CA GLN A 31 2.20 -3.69 -2.03
C GLN A 31 3.13 -2.51 -2.34
N ASP A 32 2.62 -1.27 -2.23
CA ASP A 32 3.42 -0.06 -2.42
C ASP A 32 4.56 0.03 -1.39
N PHE A 33 4.31 -0.40 -0.15
CA PHE A 33 5.35 -0.48 0.88
C PHE A 33 6.47 -1.48 0.51
N GLU A 34 6.13 -2.67 0.02
CA GLU A 34 7.13 -3.65 -0.42
C GLU A 34 7.98 -3.09 -1.58
N ALA A 35 7.37 -2.34 -2.50
CA ALA A 35 8.10 -1.69 -3.60
C ALA A 35 9.14 -0.70 -3.08
N LEU A 36 8.78 0.14 -2.12
CA LEU A 36 9.72 1.07 -1.48
C LEU A 36 10.83 0.33 -0.73
N LEU A 37 10.48 -0.74 0.00
CA LEU A 37 11.45 -1.55 0.72
C LEU A 37 12.46 -2.21 -0.23
N LEU A 38 11.98 -2.88 -1.29
CA LEU A 38 12.84 -3.52 -2.28
C LEU A 38 13.70 -2.50 -3.03
N SER A 39 13.12 -1.35 -3.40
CA SER A 39 13.89 -0.25 -3.99
C SER A 39 15.05 0.15 -3.08
N ARG A 40 14.79 0.32 -1.78
CA ARG A 40 15.84 0.69 -0.82
C ARG A 40 16.91 -0.39 -0.70
N MET A 41 16.51 -1.67 -0.60
CA MET A 41 17.45 -2.78 -0.49
C MET A 41 18.33 -2.89 -1.73
N LEU A 42 17.74 -2.80 -2.92
CA LEU A 42 18.48 -2.82 -4.19
C LEU A 42 19.43 -1.62 -4.30
N LYS A 43 19.01 -0.42 -3.89
CA LYS A 43 19.88 0.77 -3.86
C LYS A 43 21.09 0.56 -2.95
N GLU A 44 20.93 -0.06 -1.79
CA GLU A 44 22.07 -0.37 -0.90
C GLU A 44 22.96 -1.48 -1.47
N MET A 45 22.38 -2.54 -2.07
CA MET A 45 23.14 -3.62 -2.71
C MET A 45 23.96 -3.14 -3.91
N TRP A 46 23.40 -2.21 -4.68
CA TRP A 46 24.02 -1.64 -5.87
C TRP A 46 24.90 -0.42 -5.58
N ARG A 47 25.04 -0.04 -4.30
CA ARG A 47 25.95 1.01 -3.88
C ARG A 47 27.39 0.52 -4.06
N TYR A 48 27.93 0.76 -5.25
CA TYR A 48 29.26 0.32 -5.65
C TYR A 48 30.31 0.79 -4.63
N PRO A 49 31.03 -0.13 -3.96
CA PRO A 49 32.01 0.25 -2.94
C PRO A 49 33.33 0.78 -3.53
N GLY A 50 33.50 0.84 -4.85
CA GLY A 50 34.83 0.94 -5.49
C GLY A 50 35.12 2.14 -6.41
N GLY A 51 34.23 3.12 -6.59
CA GLY A 51 34.52 4.17 -7.58
C GLY A 51 33.40 5.17 -7.81
N SER A 52 33.78 6.45 -7.90
CA SER A 52 32.89 7.57 -8.22
C SER A 52 32.39 7.46 -9.66
N ALA A 53 31.28 6.74 -9.87
CA ALA A 53 30.50 6.91 -11.09
C ALA A 53 30.05 8.38 -11.20
N GLY A 54 30.24 9.01 -12.36
CA GLY A 54 29.84 10.40 -12.58
C GLY A 54 28.35 10.62 -12.29
N SER A 55 27.96 11.84 -11.89
CA SER A 55 26.61 12.14 -11.35
C SER A 55 25.46 11.70 -12.27
N GLY A 56 25.64 11.78 -13.60
CA GLY A 56 24.64 11.34 -14.58
C GLY A 56 24.39 9.83 -14.57
N PHE A 57 25.43 9.01 -14.37
CA PHE A 57 25.29 7.56 -14.27
C PHE A 57 24.52 7.16 -13.00
N LYS A 58 24.72 7.90 -11.91
CA LYS A 58 24.04 7.67 -10.64
C LYS A 58 22.53 7.91 -10.74
N VAL A 59 22.09 8.97 -11.42
CA VAL A 59 20.66 9.26 -11.63
C VAL A 59 20.00 8.17 -12.48
N LEU A 60 20.64 7.76 -13.58
CA LEU A 60 20.13 6.68 -14.44
C LEU A 60 20.03 5.35 -13.67
N GLN A 61 21.02 5.06 -12.81
CA GLN A 61 21.03 3.89 -11.96
C GLN A 61 19.89 3.92 -10.93
N GLU A 62 19.66 5.05 -10.26
CA GLU A 62 18.57 5.21 -9.29
C GLU A 62 17.19 4.99 -9.93
N LEU A 63 16.96 5.58 -11.11
CA LEU A 63 15.73 5.39 -11.89
C LEU A 63 15.53 3.93 -12.31
N SER A 64 16.61 3.28 -12.77
CA SER A 64 16.57 1.87 -13.17
C SER A 64 16.22 0.96 -12.00
N ILE A 65 16.76 1.25 -10.81
CA ILE A 65 16.46 0.48 -9.59
C ILE A 65 15.00 0.67 -9.17
N GLU A 66 14.46 1.88 -9.29
CA GLU A 66 13.04 2.16 -9.00
C GLU A 66 12.09 1.37 -9.91
N GLU A 67 12.30 1.40 -11.23
CA GLU A 67 11.48 0.65 -12.18
C GLU A 67 11.58 -0.86 -11.96
N VAL A 68 12.79 -1.39 -11.76
CA VAL A 68 12.99 -2.82 -11.46
C VAL A 68 12.29 -3.20 -10.15
N SER A 69 12.36 -2.38 -9.11
CA SER A 69 11.70 -2.67 -7.84
C SER A 69 10.17 -2.68 -7.95
N ALA A 70 9.60 -1.75 -8.73
CA ALA A 70 8.17 -1.70 -8.99
C ALA A 70 7.71 -2.91 -9.80
N PHE A 71 8.45 -3.27 -10.84
CA PHE A 71 8.19 -4.47 -11.65
C PHE A 71 8.25 -5.76 -10.82
N LEU A 72 9.28 -5.90 -9.97
CA LEU A 72 9.45 -7.07 -9.11
C LEU A 72 8.28 -7.21 -8.14
N CYS A 73 7.80 -6.12 -7.54
CA CYS A 73 6.61 -6.15 -6.67
C CYS A 73 5.34 -6.56 -7.41
N GLN A 74 5.10 -5.98 -8.59
CA GLN A 74 3.93 -6.34 -9.41
C GLN A 74 3.97 -7.81 -9.85
N SER A 75 5.17 -8.37 -10.05
CA SER A 75 5.39 -9.77 -10.43
C SER A 75 5.29 -10.76 -9.26
N GLY A 76 4.93 -10.30 -8.06
CA GLY A 76 4.76 -11.13 -6.86
C GLY A 76 5.72 -10.79 -5.71
N GLY A 77 6.76 -10.00 -5.98
CA GLY A 77 7.70 -9.48 -4.98
C GLY A 77 8.42 -10.58 -4.20
N ILE A 78 8.75 -10.28 -2.96
CA ILE A 78 9.30 -11.25 -2.00
C ILE A 78 8.24 -11.78 -1.01
N GLY A 79 7.00 -11.26 -1.11
CA GLY A 79 5.85 -11.70 -0.32
C GLY A 79 5.69 -11.00 1.03
N VAL A 80 6.49 -9.98 1.33
CA VAL A 80 6.41 -9.17 2.56
C VAL A 80 5.08 -8.43 2.64
N TRP A 81 4.57 -7.91 1.52
CA TRP A 81 3.28 -7.22 1.48
C TRP A 81 2.13 -8.12 1.99
N ARG A 82 2.17 -9.42 1.69
CA ARG A 82 1.13 -10.38 2.07
C ARG A 82 1.14 -10.61 3.57
N VAL A 83 2.32 -10.82 4.14
CA VAL A 83 2.48 -10.96 5.59
C VAL A 83 1.97 -9.72 6.31
N LEU A 84 2.35 -8.52 5.84
CA LEU A 84 1.89 -7.25 6.41
C LEU A 84 0.37 -7.08 6.32
N TYR A 85 -0.21 -7.37 5.15
CA TYR A 85 -1.65 -7.30 4.93
C TYR A 85 -2.41 -8.27 5.86
N ASP A 86 -1.95 -9.52 5.98
CA ASP A 86 -2.57 -10.53 6.83
C ASP A 86 -2.52 -10.14 8.32
N GLN A 87 -1.42 -9.55 8.78
CA GLN A 87 -1.30 -9.05 10.16
C GLN A 87 -2.21 -7.84 10.39
N LEU A 88 -2.19 -6.86 9.49
CA LEU A 88 -2.96 -5.62 9.64
C LEU A 88 -4.46 -5.87 9.63
N ARG A 89 -4.93 -6.81 8.79
CA ARG A 89 -6.32 -7.25 8.80
C ARG A 89 -6.75 -7.84 10.14
N ARG A 90 -5.91 -8.68 10.74
CA ARG A 90 -6.19 -9.30 12.05
C ARG A 90 -6.22 -8.28 13.19
N THR A 91 -5.44 -7.20 13.08
CA THR A 91 -5.37 -6.15 14.11
C THR A 91 -6.37 -5.00 13.92
N SER A 92 -7.03 -4.90 12.77
CA SER A 92 -8.00 -3.83 12.51
C SER A 92 -9.30 -4.10 13.30
N PRO A 93 -9.76 -3.18 14.18
CA PRO A 93 -10.90 -3.38 15.07
C PRO A 93 -12.29 -3.39 14.38
N GLY A 94 -12.37 -3.80 13.11
CA GLY A 94 -13.60 -3.85 12.32
C GLY A 94 -13.83 -5.15 11.53
N ASP A 95 -12.97 -6.16 11.67
CA ASP A 95 -13.08 -7.48 10.99
C ASP A 95 -13.21 -8.63 12.00
N GLN A 96 -13.83 -8.37 13.17
CA GLN A 96 -14.37 -9.44 14.00
C GLN A 96 -15.70 -9.84 13.36
N GLY A 97 -15.67 -10.92 12.57
CA GLY A 97 -16.87 -11.58 12.07
C GLY A 97 -17.83 -12.01 13.18
#